data_AF-A0A2D4XB96-F1
#
_entry.id   AF-A0A2D4XB96-F1
#
_cell.length_a   1.000
_cell.length_b   1.000
_cell.length_c   1.000
_cell.angle_alpha   90.00
_cell.angle_beta   90.00
_cell.angle_gamma   90.00
#
_symmetry.space_group_name_H-M   'P 1'
#
loop_
_entity.id
_entity.type
_entity.pdbx_description
1 polymer ?
#
loop_
_entity_poly.entity_id
_entity_poly.type
_entity_poly.pdbx_seq_one_letter_code
_entity_poly.pdbx_strand_id
1 'polypeptide(L)'
;MNREQMIEDLHRGVCTVVFEKKDGSIRTMNCTLHPDRLPERQQLNEVGSYSPTTSNQVRVYDTDLNEWRSFIADSVQSFTSSQLLKEA
;
A
#
# COMPACT_ATOMS: atom_id res chain seq x y z
N MET A 1 13.81 -2.72 -1.77
CA MET A 1 12.68 -3.62 -1.51
C MET A 1 11.87 -3.77 -2.78
N ASN A 2 11.39 -4.97 -3.12
CA ASN A 2 10.60 -5.18 -4.34
C ASN A 2 9.10 -5.03 -4.07
N ARG A 3 8.30 -4.92 -5.15
CA ARG A 3 6.85 -4.75 -5.07
C ARG A 3 6.16 -5.88 -4.31
N GLU A 4 6.60 -7.12 -4.51
CA GLU A 4 6.00 -8.30 -3.90
C GLU A 4 6.16 -8.28 -2.37
N GLN A 5 7.37 -7.97 -1.88
CA GLN A 5 7.63 -7.84 -0.45
C GLN A 5 6.79 -6.73 0.20
N MET A 6 6.64 -5.59 -0.48
CA MET A 6 5.76 -4.51 0.01
C MET A 6 4.32 -4.99 0.18
N ILE A 7 3.79 -5.75 -0.80
CA ILE A 7 2.42 -6.28 -0.75
C ILE A 7 2.27 -7.28 0.40
N GLU A 8 3.25 -8.17 0.58
CA GLU A 8 3.24 -9.11 1.71
C GLU A 8 3.21 -8.39 3.05
N ASP A 9 4.05 -7.37 3.24
CA ASP A 9 4.10 -6.59 4.48
C ASP A 9 2.78 -5.83 4.73
N LEU A 10 2.18 -5.28 3.68
CA LEU A 10 0.87 -4.61 3.75
C LEU A 10 -0.25 -5.56 4.16
N HIS A 11 -0.21 -6.83 3.76
CA HIS A 11 -1.17 -7.83 4.22
C HIS A 11 -0.96 -8.23 5.68
N ARG A 12 0.28 -8.12 6.18
CA ARG A 12 0.62 -8.43 7.58
C ARG A 12 0.22 -7.30 8.54
N GLY A 13 0.25 -6.04 8.11
CA GLY A 13 -0.10 -4.92 8.98
C GLY A 13 -0.16 -3.55 8.29
N VAL A 14 0.01 -2.49 9.09
CA VAL A 14 0.10 -1.11 8.58
C VAL A 14 1.55 -0.81 8.24
N CYS A 15 1.78 -0.28 7.05
CA CYS A 15 3.08 0.15 6.57
C CYS A 15 3.05 1.64 6.25
N THR A 16 4.19 2.30 6.45
CA THR A 16 4.41 3.69 6.06
C THR A 16 5.21 3.69 4.78
N VAL A 17 4.66 4.30 3.73
CA VAL A 17 5.30 4.44 2.42
C VAL A 17 5.63 5.90 2.19
N VAL A 18 6.88 6.19 1.90
CA VAL A 18 7.36 7.50 1.47
C VAL A 18 7.68 7.41 -0.02
N PHE A 19 6.97 8.18 -0.83
CA PHE A 19 7.13 8.16 -2.27
C PHE A 19 7.14 9.57 -2.87
N GLU A 20 7.82 9.70 -4.00
CA GLU A 20 7.85 10.93 -4.79
C GLU A 20 6.68 10.97 -5.77
N LYS A 21 5.97 12.09 -5.79
CA LYS A 21 4.93 12.37 -6.79
C LYS A 21 5.56 12.87 -8.08
N LYS A 22 4.79 12.83 -9.17
CA LYS A 22 5.20 13.38 -10.49
C LYS A 22 5.59 14.86 -10.47
N ASP A 23 5.12 15.62 -9.49
CA ASP A 23 5.45 17.04 -9.30
C ASP A 23 6.74 17.25 -8.50
N GLY A 24 7.45 16.18 -8.12
CA GLY A 24 8.66 16.21 -7.30
C GLY A 24 8.41 16.34 -5.80
N SER A 25 7.15 16.43 -5.36
CA SER A 25 6.84 16.48 -3.92
C SER A 25 6.94 15.09 -3.28
N ILE A 26 7.50 15.04 -2.08
CA ILE A 26 7.58 13.81 -1.28
C ILE A 26 6.32 13.71 -0.42
N ARG A 27 5.65 12.55 -0.49
CA ARG A 27 4.50 12.25 0.35
C ARG A 27 4.74 10.99 1.16
N THR A 28 4.39 11.07 2.44
CA THR A 28 4.32 9.93 3.36
C THR A 28 2.87 9.50 3.47
N MET A 29 2.62 8.19 3.44
CA MET A 29 1.28 7.60 3.51
C MET A 29 1.32 6.35 4.40
N ASN A 30 0.44 6.28 5.40
CA ASN A 30 0.21 5.07 6.17
C ASN A 30 -0.89 4.24 5.51
N CYS A 31 -0.58 3.00 5.17
CA CYS A 31 -1.51 2.16 4.44
C CYS A 31 -1.41 0.69 4.80
N THR A 32 -2.46 -0.07 4.45
CA THR A 32 -2.57 -1.49 4.78
C THR A 32 -3.42 -2.23 3.76
N LEU A 33 -3.23 -3.54 3.72
CA LEU A 33 -4.09 -4.53 3.06
C LEU A 33 -4.55 -5.60 4.06
N HIS A 34 -4.35 -5.37 5.36
CA HIS A 34 -4.75 -6.29 6.41
C HIS A 34 -6.28 -6.35 6.51
N PRO A 35 -6.91 -7.53 6.44
CA PRO A 35 -8.36 -7.68 6.35
C PRO A 35 -9.12 -6.97 7.47
N ASP A 36 -8.61 -7.01 8.70
CA ASP A 36 -9.25 -6.36 9.87
C ASP A 36 -9.26 -4.83 9.82
N ARG A 37 -8.44 -4.23 8.95
CA ARG A 37 -8.31 -2.77 8.80
C ARG A 37 -9.02 -2.26 7.53
N LEU A 38 -9.49 -3.18 6.68
CA LEU A 38 -10.23 -2.82 5.48
C LEU A 38 -11.70 -2.58 5.85
N PRO A 39 -12.39 -1.65 5.15
CA PRO A 39 -13.82 -1.46 5.35
C PRO A 39 -14.54 -2.79 5.09
N GLU A 40 -15.52 -3.11 5.94
CA GLU A 40 -16.34 -4.32 5.80
C GLU A 40 -16.84 -4.39 4.36
N ARG A 41 -16.57 -5.54 3.72
CA ARG A 41 -16.58 -5.75 2.27
C ARG A 41 -17.94 -5.36 1.68
N GLN A 42 -18.17 -4.08 1.42
CA GLN A 42 -19.21 -3.67 0.49
C GLN A 42 -18.81 -4.35 -0.81
N GLN A 43 -19.68 -5.25 -1.27
CA GLN A 43 -19.57 -5.92 -2.56
C GLN A 43 -19.43 -4.84 -3.64
N LEU A 44 -18.21 -4.40 -3.90
CA LEU A 44 -17.85 -3.68 -5.10
C LEU A 44 -17.71 -4.74 -6.19
N ASN A 45 -18.87 -5.23 -6.64
CA ASN A 45 -19.07 -5.44 -8.05
C ASN A 45 -18.90 -4.06 -8.68
N GLU A 46 -17.68 -3.68 -9.07
CA GLU A 46 -17.41 -2.87 -10.26
C GLU A 46 -15.95 -2.41 -10.32
N VAL A 47 -15.41 -2.62 -11.52
CA VAL A 47 -14.23 -2.03 -12.15
C VAL A 47 -12.86 -2.53 -11.67
N GLY A 48 -12.34 -3.44 -12.48
CA GLY A 48 -10.93 -3.44 -12.83
C GLY A 48 -10.32 -4.81 -12.68
N SER A 49 -10.51 -5.62 -13.72
CA SER A 49 -9.63 -6.75 -14.03
C SER A 49 -8.21 -6.46 -13.55
N TYR A 50 -7.70 -7.31 -12.66
CA TYR A 50 -6.27 -7.51 -12.54
C TYR A 50 -5.73 -7.57 -13.96
N SER A 51 -4.96 -6.56 -14.37
CA SER A 51 -4.04 -6.71 -15.48
C SER A 51 -2.75 -7.19 -14.83
N PRO A 52 -2.52 -8.50 -14.72
CA PRO A 52 -1.19 -8.97 -14.42
C PRO A 52 -0.37 -8.57 -15.63
N THR A 53 0.63 -7.69 -15.48
CA THR A 53 1.96 -7.78 -16.14
C THR A 53 2.70 -6.46 -16.37
N THR A 54 2.16 -5.25 -16.16
CA THR A 54 2.91 -4.04 -16.62
C THR A 54 2.90 -2.80 -15.73
N SER A 55 2.13 -2.74 -14.65
CA SER A 55 2.09 -1.55 -13.80
C SER A 55 2.74 -1.81 -12.44
N ASN A 56 3.84 -1.10 -12.15
CA ASN A 56 4.45 -1.04 -10.80
C ASN A 56 3.55 -0.36 -9.76
N GLN A 57 2.28 -0.10 -10.08
CA GLN A 57 1.29 0.43 -9.16
C GLN A 57 0.84 -0.64 -8.14
N VAL A 58 0.71 -0.21 -6.88
CA VAL A 58 0.20 -1.01 -5.77
C VAL A 58 -1.00 -0.27 -5.18
N ARG A 59 -2.16 -0.92 -5.18
CA ARG A 59 -3.38 -0.43 -4.54
C ARG A 59 -3.36 -0.80 -3.07
N VAL A 60 -3.69 0.15 -2.20
CA VAL A 60 -3.65 0.03 -0.74
C VAL A 60 -4.80 0.79 -0.10
N TYR A 61 -5.11 0.48 1.14
CA TYR A 61 -6.04 1.27 1.93
C TYR A 61 -5.26 2.24 2.81
N ASP A 62 -5.48 3.54 2.61
CA ASP A 62 -4.87 4.60 3.42
C ASP A 62 -5.60 4.67 4.76
N THR A 63 -4.89 4.39 5.85
CA THR A 63 -5.47 4.33 7.20
C THR A 63 -5.63 5.71 7.83
N ASP A 64 -4.96 6.73 7.30
CA ASP A 64 -5.08 8.10 7.79
C ASP A 64 -6.34 8.76 7.21
N LEU A 65 -6.61 8.50 5.93
CA LEU A 65 -7.75 9.06 5.19
C LEU A 65 -8.96 8.11 5.08
N ASN A 66 -8.81 6.85 5.48
CA ASN A 66 -9.84 5.81 5.37
C ASN A 66 -10.38 5.61 3.94
N GLU A 67 -9.50 5.71 2.94
CA GLU A 67 -9.86 5.58 1.53
C GLU A 67 -8.89 4.67 0.77
N TRP A 68 -9.33 4.16 -0.39
CA TRP A 68 -8.46 3.40 -1.29
C TRP A 68 -7.54 4.33 -2.06
N ARG A 69 -6.23 4.11 -1.97
CA ARG A 69 -5.20 4.86 -2.70
C ARG A 69 -4.24 3.91 -3.41
N SER A 70 -3.39 4.45 -4.26
CA SER A 70 -2.35 3.67 -4.92
C SER A 70 -1.03 4.44 -4.95
N PHE A 71 0.08 3.72 -4.86
CA PHE A 71 1.43 4.25 -5.08
C PHE A 71 2.14 3.45 -6.17
N ILE A 72 3.22 3.98 -6.74
CA ILE A 72 4.06 3.27 -7.71
C ILE A 72 5.29 2.78 -6.96
N ALA A 73 5.56 1.47 -6.99
CA ALA A 73 6.67 0.84 -6.27
C ALA A 73 8.03 1.47 -6.64
N ASP A 74 8.22 1.87 -7.90
CA ASP A 74 9.45 2.52 -8.37
C ASP A 74 9.66 3.92 -7.79
N SER A 75 8.58 4.62 -7.43
CA SER A 75 8.67 5.97 -6.86
C SER A 75 8.81 5.95 -5.33
N VAL A 76 8.86 4.75 -4.72
CA VAL A 76 9.03 4.59 -3.27
C VAL A 76 10.48 4.87 -2.90
N GLN A 77 10.69 5.88 -2.07
CA GLN A 77 12.00 6.20 -1.51
C GLN A 77 12.26 5.47 -0.19
N SER A 78 11.21 5.27 0.62
CA SER A 78 11.29 4.52 1.86
C SER A 78 10.00 3.77 2.12
N PHE A 79 10.12 2.59 2.72
CA PHE A 79 9.00 1.80 3.17
C PHE A 79 9.34 1.20 4.52
N THR A 80 8.43 1.34 5.48
CA THR A 80 8.61 0.84 6.84
C THR A 80 7.36 0.08 7.24
N SER A 81 7.51 -1.20 7.58
CA SER A 81 6.43 -1.95 8.20
C SER A 81 6.42 -1.65 9.71
N SER A 82 5.30 -1.15 10.23
CA SER A 82 5.16 -0.86 11.67
C SER A 82 5.17 -2.13 12.54
N GLN A 83 5.13 -3.33 11.92
CA GLN A 83 5.19 -4.61 12.63
C GLN A 83 6.60 -5.08 13.01
N LEU A 84 7.66 -4.33 12.71
CA LEU A 84 9.01 -4.67 13.19
C LEU A 84 9.26 -4.15 14.61
N LEU A 85 8.56 -4.76 15.58
CA LEU A 85 9.05 -4.99 16.93
C LEU A 85 8.43 -6.29 17.46
N LYS A 86 8.92 -7.41 16.95
CA LYS A 86 9.08 -8.63 17.75
C LYS A 86 10.50 -9.14 17.50
N GLU A 87 11.43 -8.61 18.27
CA GLU A 87 12.70 -9.27 18.53
C GLU A 87 12.44 -10.58 19.28
N ALA A 88 13.12 -11.65 18.83
CA ALA A 88 13.73 -12.75 19.61
C ALA A 88 13.82 -14.01 18.73
#